data_AF-A0A959KXB7-F1
#
_entry.id   AF-A0A959KXB7-F1
#
_cell.length_a   1.000
_cell.length_b   1.000
_cell.length_c   1.000
_cell.angle_alpha   90.00
_cell.angle_beta   90.00
_cell.angle_gamma   90.00
#
_symmetry.space_group_name_H-M   'P 1'
#
loop_
_entity.id
_entity.type
_entity.pdbx_description
1 polymer ?
#
loop_
_entity_poly.entity_id
_entity_poly.type
_entity_poly.pdbx_seq_one_letter_code
_entity_poly.pdbx_strand_id
1 'polypeptide(L)' 'MMEIPDKYKSVIVEALEDLLYKVSLDLAKMKGSPLTTDRKRLTKKQRQIEELQHRITSDMVKS' A
#
# COMPACT_ATOMS: atom_id res chain seq x y z
N MET A 1 2.32 22.88 -1.73
CA MET A 1 2.07 21.42 -1.66
C MET A 1 2.18 20.90 -3.08
N MET A 2 2.98 19.87 -3.37
CA MET A 2 2.99 19.30 -4.72
C MET A 2 1.71 18.47 -4.88
N GLU A 3 0.83 18.90 -5.78
CA GLU A 3 -0.34 18.12 -6.17
C GLU A 3 0.07 17.08 -7.21
N ILE A 4 -0.39 15.84 -7.04
CA ILE A 4 -0.21 14.79 -8.04
C ILE A 4 -1.24 15.04 -9.14
N PRO A 5 -0.83 15.28 -10.41
CA PRO A 5 -1.77 15.46 -11.50
C PRO A 5 -2.71 14.26 -11.64
N ASP A 6 -4.00 14.50 -11.89
CA ASP A 6 -5.04 13.44 -11.93
C ASP A 6 -4.70 12.31 -12.90
N LYS A 7 -4.12 12.64 -14.05
CA LYS A 7 -3.66 11.66 -15.05
C LYS A 7 -2.66 10.63 -14.52
N TYR A 8 -1.96 10.93 -13.43
CA TYR A 8 -1.02 10.03 -12.79
C TYR A 8 -1.62 9.31 -11.57
N LYS A 9 -2.75 9.77 -11.03
CA LYS A 9 -3.35 9.17 -9.83
C LYS A 9 -3.74 7.70 -10.09
N SER A 10 -4.37 7.39 -11.22
CA SER A 10 -4.77 6.01 -11.56
C SER A 10 -3.58 5.05 -11.65
N VAL A 11 -2.53 5.41 -12.39
CA VAL A 11 -1.34 4.54 -12.53
C VAL A 11 -0.59 4.36 -11.21
N ILE A 12 -0.60 5.38 -10.35
CA ILE A 12 0.01 5.27 -9.02
C ILE A 12 -0.84 4.34 -8.13
N VAL A 13 -2.16 4.44 -8.17
CA VAL A 13 -3.05 3.54 -7.40
C VAL A 13 -2.86 2.10 -7.85
N GLU A 14 -2.83 1.83 -9.15
CA GLU A 14 -2.58 0.49 -9.70
C GLU A 14 -1.23 -0.07 -9.24
N ALA A 15 -0.17 0.75 -9.28
CA ALA A 15 1.14 0.34 -8.78
C ALA A 15 1.15 0.05 -7.26
N LEU A 16 0.35 0.78 -6.47
CA LEU A 16 0.20 0.53 -5.04
C LEU A 16 -0.58 -0.75 -4.76
N GLU A 17 -1.59 -1.08 -5.57
CA GLU A 17 -2.36 -2.33 -5.49
C GLU A 17 -1.47 -3.54 -5.78
N ASP A 18 -0.66 -3.46 -6.84
CA ASP A 18 0.34 -4.48 -7.18
C ASP A 18 1.36 -4.70 -6.05
N LEU A 19 1.83 -3.61 -5.45
CA LEU A 19 2.77 -3.67 -4.35
C LEU A 19 2.12 -4.24 -3.08
N LEU A 20 0.86 -3.88 -2.80
CA LEU A 20 0.07 -4.44 -1.70
C LEU A 20 -0.12 -5.95 -1.88
N TYR A 21 -0.45 -6.39 -3.09
CA TYR A 21 -0.58 -7.80 -3.43
C TYR A 21 0.71 -8.57 -3.14
N LYS A 22 1.87 -8.09 -3.61
CA LYS A 22 3.17 -8.73 -3.36
C LYS A 22 3.49 -8.83 -1.87
N VAL A 23 3.24 -7.77 -1.10
CA VAL A 23 3.44 -7.78 0.36
C VAL A 23 2.50 -8.79 1.04
N SER A 24 1.25 -8.88 0.57
CA SER A 24 0.27 -9.85 1.10
C SER A 24 0.72 -11.30 0.88
N LEU A 25 1.32 -11.61 -0.27
CA LEU A 25 1.87 -12.94 -0.56
C LEU A 25 3.03 -13.28 0.39
N ASP A 26 3.92 -12.34 0.65
CA ASP A 26 5.03 -12.56 1.58
C ASP A 26 4.56 -12.73 3.02
N LEU A 27 3.56 -11.96 3.46
CA LEU A 27 2.93 -12.16 4.77
C LEU A 27 2.20 -13.51 4.87
N ALA A 28 1.56 -13.96 3.80
CA ALA A 28 0.87 -15.24 3.75
C ALA A 28 1.82 -16.42 3.99
N LYS A 29 3.05 -16.36 3.44
CA LYS A 29 4.12 -17.36 3.69
C LYS A 29 4.51 -17.44 5.17
N MET A 30 4.26 -16.40 5.95
CA MET A 30 4.60 -16.30 7.38
C MET A 30 3.38 -16.51 8.30
N LYS A 31 2.22 -16.90 7.75
CA LYS A 31 0.99 -17.09 8.53
C LYS A 31 1.15 -18.24 9.52
N GLY A 32 0.68 -18.04 10.76
CA GLY A 32 0.83 -19.01 11.85
C GLY A 32 2.23 -19.10 12.46
N SER A 33 3.23 -18.45 11.85
CA SER A 33 4.59 -18.37 12.40
C SER A 33 4.69 -17.29 13.48
N PRO A 34 5.69 -17.37 14.38
CA PRO A 34 5.96 -16.33 15.37
C PRO A 34 6.10 -14.93 14.76
N LEU A 35 5.83 -13.90 15.57
CA LEU A 35 5.94 -12.50 15.18
C LEU A 35 7.42 -12.07 15.07
N THR A 36 8.05 -12.44 13.97
CA THR A 36 9.44 -12.07 13.66
C THR A 36 9.56 -10.59 13.29
N THR A 37 10.77 -10.05 13.37
CA THR A 37 11.10 -8.69 12.92
C THR A 37 10.71 -8.46 11.46
N ASP A 38 10.89 -9.46 10.60
CA ASP A 38 10.52 -9.40 9.19
C ASP A 38 9.00 -9.31 9.00
N ARG A 39 8.23 -10.12 9.74
CA ARG A 39 6.77 -10.06 9.71
C ARG A 39 6.28 -8.68 10.16
N LYS A 40 6.84 -8.12 11.25
CA LYS A 40 6.53 -6.77 11.71
C LYS A 40 6.85 -5.71 10.66
N ARG A 41 8.00 -5.82 9.98
CA ARG A 41 8.39 -4.92 8.89
C ARG A 41 7.42 -4.98 7.70
N LEU A 42 7.03 -6.18 7.28
CA LEU A 42 6.08 -6.38 6.19
C LEU A 42 4.69 -5.86 6.55
N THR A 43 4.21 -6.10 7.77
CA THR A 43 2.93 -5.52 8.25
C THR A 43 2.99 -4.00 8.30
N LYS A 44 4.12 -3.40 8.71
CA LYS A 44 4.31 -1.94 8.66
C LYS A 44 4.24 -1.43 7.22
N LYS A 45 4.93 -2.11 6.29
CA LYS A 45 4.87 -1.77 4.87
C LYS A 45 3.45 -1.84 4.33
N GLN A 46 2.72 -2.91 4.62
CA GLN A 46 1.31 -3.06 4.21
C GLN A 46 0.48 -1.82 4.60
N ARG A 47 0.56 -1.41 5.88
CA ARG A 47 -0.19 -0.22 6.37
C ARG A 47 0.20 1.06 5.65
N GLN A 48 1.50 1.28 5.40
CA GLN A 48 1.97 2.47 4.69
C GLN A 48 1.43 2.54 3.26
N ILE A 49 1.28 1.40 2.60
CA ILE A 49 0.73 1.30 1.24
C ILE A 49 -0.76 1.64 1.26
N GLU A 50 -1.51 1.05 2.19
CA GLU A 50 -2.94 1.31 2.39
C GLU A 50 -3.20 2.80 2.71
N GLU A 51 -2.38 3.40 3.58
CA GLU A 51 -2.44 4.84 3.91
C GLU A 51 -2.19 5.72 2.67
N LEU A 52 -1.20 5.38 1.85
CA LEU A 52 -0.89 6.11 0.61
C LEU A 52 -2.03 5.99 -0.40
N GLN A 53 -2.56 4.77 -0.59
CA GLN A 53 -3.69 4.53 -1.49
C GLN A 53 -4.91 5.34 -1.04
N HIS A 54 -5.26 5.31 0.25
CA HIS A 54 -6.38 6.06 0.80
C HIS A 54 -6.21 7.57 0.64
N ARG A 55 -4.99 8.10 0.82
CA ARG A 55 -4.72 9.53 0.62
C ARG A 55 -4.95 9.94 -0.84
N ILE A 56 -4.41 9.17 -1.78
CA ILE A 56 -4.53 9.47 -3.21
C ILE A 56 -5.99 9.37 -3.67
N THR A 57 -6.73 8.36 -3.23
CA THR A 57 -8.14 8.18 -3.61
C THR A 57 -9.08 9.18 -2.91
N SER A 58 -8.81 9.53 -1.65
CA SER A 58 -9.58 10.59 -0.96
C SER A 58 -9.41 11.96 -1.63
N ASP A 59 -8.23 12.23 -2.17
CA ASP A 59 -7.95 13.44 -2.94
C ASP A 59 -8.67 13.44 -4.31
N MET A 60 -9.03 12.26 -4.86
CA MET A 60 -9.84 12.15 -6.10
C MET A 60 -11.32 12.44 -5.87
N VAL A 61 -11.87 12.13 -4.69
CA VAL A 61 -13.30 12.33 -4.38
C VAL A 61 -13.61 13.81 -4.08
N LYS A 62 -12.60 14.61 -3.75
CA LYS A 62 -12.73 16.04 -3.40
C LYS A 62 -12.45 17.00 -4.57
N SER A 63 -12.04 16.48 -5.72
CA SER A 63 -11.76 17.26 -6.94
C SER A 63 -12.97 17.21 -7.88
#